data_AF-A0A2E0UY12-F1
#
_entry.id   AF-A0A2E0UY12-F1
#
_cell.length_a   1.000
_cell.length_b   1.000
_cell.length_c   1.000
_cell.angle_alpha   90.00
_cell.angle_beta   90.00
_cell.angle_gamma   90.00
#
_symmetry.space_group_name_H-M   'P 1'
#
loop_
_entity.id
_entity.type
_entity.pdbx_description
1 polymer ?
#
loop_
_entity_poly.entity_id
_entity_poly.type
_entity_poly.pdbx_seq_one_letter_code
_entity_poly.pdbx_strand_id
1 'polypeptide(L)'
;MNKTQWISLIALLILVISLPVYAVFENQRMEKAQVHLQEQYVLEGIDVYLQNCASCHATDGSGMGMMPALNRSALAEANSDMLFRTIARATHGTAMAAWHNEEGGILNDYQIQEIVALIQNVDWDMVSRMAAVRGYVEPPVPAAETGMAYLEIEDMDDPHQCLDCHEEPDIHAELFGINCARCHNTEAWKPAVLTRHDFLLDHGGKGEVDCATCHPNNYVEYDCYACHEDHQPPEMETVHVAENLTEYENCASCHPTGVAGEADQLRNMKPELYGQLDFNTTVNFTFDPNEIELVPAK
;
A
#
# COMPACT_ATOMS: atom_id res chain seq x y z
N MET A 1 27.59 19.98 63.78
CA MET A 1 26.79 19.74 62.57
C MET A 1 25.74 18.68 62.91
N ASN A 2 24.46 19.01 62.80
CA ASN A 2 23.36 18.13 63.24
C ASN A 2 23.19 16.95 62.26
N LYS A 3 22.65 15.82 62.72
CA LYS A 3 22.43 14.61 61.87
C LYS A 3 21.72 14.93 60.55
N THR A 4 20.72 15.81 60.59
CA THR A 4 19.97 16.25 59.41
C THR A 4 20.84 16.99 58.40
N GLN A 5 21.78 17.83 58.86
CA GLN A 5 22.71 18.55 57.98
C GLN A 5 23.67 17.60 57.26
N TRP A 6 24.15 16.55 57.94
CA TRP A 6 24.98 15.52 57.32
C TRP A 6 24.22 14.71 56.25
N ILE A 7 22.96 14.35 56.52
CA ILE A 7 22.11 13.63 55.56
C ILE A 7 21.89 14.48 54.31
N SER A 8 21.56 15.77 54.47
CA SER A 8 21.37 16.69 53.33
C SER A 8 22.65 16.91 52.53
N LEU A 9 23.81 17.00 53.19
CA LEU A 9 25.09 17.22 52.52
C LEU A 9 25.53 15.98 51.73
N ILE A 10 25.30 14.79 52.27
CA ILE A 10 25.53 13.51 51.56
C ILE A 10 24.57 13.39 50.37
N ALA A 11 23.28 13.68 50.54
CA ALA A 11 22.31 13.64 49.44
C ALA A 11 22.67 14.63 48.31
N LEU A 12 23.10 15.84 48.66
CA LEU A 12 23.59 16.84 47.70
C LEU A 12 24.86 16.35 46.99
N LEU A 13 25.82 15.79 47.72
CA LEU A 13 27.04 15.23 47.13
C LEU A 13 26.73 14.09 46.16
N ILE A 14 25.82 13.18 46.52
CA ILE A 14 25.37 12.10 45.64
C ILE A 14 24.78 12.68 44.36
N LEU A 15 23.91 13.69 44.46
CA LEU A 15 23.26 14.32 43.30
C LEU A 15 24.24 15.10 42.41
N VAL A 16 25.17 15.84 43.03
CA VAL A 16 26.22 16.60 42.33
C VAL A 16 27.20 15.68 41.61
N ILE A 17 27.41 14.46 42.10
CA ILE A 17 28.26 13.45 41.43
C ILE A 17 27.46 12.63 40.41
N SER A 18 26.23 12.24 40.74
CA SER A 18 25.42 11.36 39.88
C SER A 18 24.95 12.05 38.62
N LEU A 19 24.59 13.34 38.67
CA LEU A 19 24.11 14.07 37.50
C LEU A 19 25.18 14.23 36.40
N PRO A 20 26.43 14.66 36.68
CA PRO A 20 27.48 14.70 35.67
C PRO A 20 27.84 13.32 35.14
N VAL A 21 27.90 12.31 36.01
CA VAL A 21 28.15 10.92 35.60
C VAL A 21 27.06 10.44 34.65
N TYR A 22 25.79 10.67 35.00
CA TYR A 22 24.65 10.37 34.15
C TYR A 22 24.70 11.14 32.82
N ALA A 23 25.02 12.44 32.85
CA ALA A 23 25.15 13.26 31.64
C ALA A 23 26.25 12.77 30.69
N VAL A 24 27.36 12.23 31.22
CA VAL A 24 28.42 11.61 30.40
C VAL A 24 27.93 10.31 29.75
N PHE A 25 27.12 9.53 30.46
CA PHE A 25 26.55 8.28 29.93
C PHE A 25 25.28 8.48 29.07
N GLU A 26 24.68 9.66 29.10
CA GLU A 26 23.46 9.99 28.37
C GLU A 26 23.64 9.80 26.86
N ASN A 27 24.74 10.29 26.28
CA ASN A 27 25.01 10.16 24.84
C ASN A 27 25.06 8.69 24.40
N GLN A 28 25.70 7.83 25.18
CA GLN A 28 25.78 6.39 24.88
C GLN A 28 24.42 5.71 25.01
N ARG A 29 23.58 6.15 25.94
CA ARG A 29 22.22 5.62 26.07
C ARG A 29 21.35 6.05 24.91
N MET A 30 21.43 7.33 24.53
CA MET A 30 20.68 7.88 23.40
C MET A 30 21.08 7.20 22.08
N GLU A 31 22.38 6.98 21.85
CA GLU A 31 22.88 6.25 20.68
C GLU A 31 22.35 4.82 20.63
N LYS A 32 22.40 4.08 21.76
CA LYS A 32 21.84 2.72 21.84
C LYS A 32 20.33 2.69 21.62
N ALA A 33 19.61 3.66 22.16
CA ALA A 33 18.16 3.77 21.97
C ALA A 33 17.81 4.05 20.50
N GLN A 34 18.59 4.91 19.83
CA GLN A 34 18.42 5.23 18.42
C GLN A 34 18.69 4.02 17.52
N VAL A 35 19.77 3.26 17.77
CA VAL A 35 20.05 2.02 17.04
C VAL A 35 18.93 1.01 17.21
N HIS A 36 18.42 0.83 18.44
CA HIS A 36 17.34 -0.11 18.69
C HIS A 36 16.03 0.28 17.96
N LEU A 37 15.67 1.56 17.98
CA LEU A 37 14.51 2.08 17.25
C LEU A 37 14.68 1.88 15.74
N GLN A 38 15.88 2.12 15.22
CA GLN A 38 16.18 1.90 13.79
C GLN A 38 16.06 0.43 13.41
N GLU A 39 16.59 -0.49 14.22
CA GLU A 39 16.42 -1.93 14.02
C GLU A 39 14.93 -2.33 14.01
N GLN A 40 14.12 -1.77 14.92
CA GLN A 40 12.68 -2.02 14.95
C GLN A 40 11.99 -1.53 13.68
N TYR A 41 12.27 -0.30 13.23
CA TYR A 41 11.70 0.24 11.99
C TYR A 41 12.11 -0.56 10.75
N VAL A 42 13.35 -1.05 10.68
CA VAL A 42 13.78 -1.93 9.59
C VAL A 42 12.96 -3.23 9.62
N LEU A 43 12.77 -3.85 10.78
CA LEU A 43 12.01 -5.10 10.89
C LEU A 43 10.52 -4.92 10.55
N GLU A 44 9.88 -3.88 11.07
CA GLU A 44 8.48 -3.55 10.78
C GLU A 44 8.31 -3.20 9.29
N GLY A 45 9.27 -2.46 8.73
CA GLY A 45 9.32 -2.13 7.31
C GLY A 45 9.42 -3.34 6.39
N ILE A 46 10.03 -4.46 6.81
CA ILE A 46 10.10 -5.69 5.99
C ILE A 46 8.70 -6.20 5.69
N ASP A 47 7.78 -6.13 6.65
CA ASP A 47 6.44 -6.67 6.49
C ASP A 47 5.62 -5.81 5.53
N VAL A 48 5.73 -4.49 5.64
CA VAL A 48 5.12 -3.54 4.70
C VAL A 48 5.72 -3.72 3.30
N TYR A 49 7.04 -3.91 3.19
CA TYR A 49 7.75 -4.09 1.93
C TYR A 49 7.31 -5.36 1.19
N LEU A 50 7.27 -6.50 1.89
CA LEU A 50 6.89 -7.78 1.28
C LEU A 50 5.44 -7.80 0.80
N GLN A 51 4.54 -7.09 1.49
CA GLN A 51 3.13 -7.03 1.14
C GLN A 51 2.84 -6.11 -0.04
N ASN A 52 3.61 -5.03 -0.21
CA ASN A 52 3.23 -3.92 -1.09
C ASN A 52 4.26 -3.57 -2.16
N CYS A 53 5.53 -3.89 -1.95
CA CYS A 53 6.64 -3.38 -2.76
C CYS A 53 7.40 -4.50 -3.48
N ALA A 54 7.58 -5.66 -2.83
CA ALA A 54 8.39 -6.77 -3.33
C ALA A 54 7.90 -7.35 -4.66
N SER A 55 6.61 -7.21 -4.97
CA SER A 55 6.04 -7.64 -6.26
C SER A 55 6.62 -6.86 -7.45
N CYS A 56 7.08 -5.63 -7.24
CA CYS A 56 7.70 -4.77 -8.25
C CYS A 56 9.21 -4.65 -8.06
N HIS A 57 9.67 -4.53 -6.82
CA HIS A 57 11.07 -4.27 -6.48
C HIS A 57 11.89 -5.53 -6.15
N ALA A 58 11.29 -6.72 -6.26
CA ALA A 58 11.85 -8.01 -5.87
C ALA A 58 12.13 -8.13 -4.36
N THR A 59 12.21 -9.35 -3.84
CA THR A 59 12.44 -9.58 -2.41
C THR A 59 13.84 -9.18 -1.94
N ASP A 60 14.81 -9.22 -2.85
CA ASP A 60 16.20 -8.80 -2.65
C ASP A 60 16.45 -7.33 -3.03
N GLY A 61 15.38 -6.59 -3.36
CA GLY A 61 15.47 -5.20 -3.79
C GLY A 61 16.17 -5.01 -5.14
N SER A 62 16.41 -6.06 -5.93
CA SER A 62 17.08 -5.97 -7.24
C SER A 62 16.25 -5.24 -8.30
N GLY A 63 14.94 -5.10 -8.08
CA GLY A 63 14.03 -4.58 -9.08
C GLY A 63 13.77 -5.59 -10.20
N MET A 64 12.77 -5.29 -11.03
CA MET A 64 12.42 -6.11 -12.20
C MET A 64 12.04 -5.21 -13.37
N GLY A 65 12.77 -5.33 -14.48
CA GLY A 65 12.51 -4.55 -15.69
C GLY A 65 12.53 -3.03 -15.42
N MET A 66 11.38 -2.38 -15.62
CA MET A 66 11.20 -0.94 -15.42
C MET A 66 11.18 -0.49 -13.94
N MET A 67 11.11 -1.45 -13.01
CA MET A 67 11.08 -1.17 -11.58
C MET A 67 12.52 -1.06 -11.08
N PRO A 68 12.98 0.12 -10.63
CA PRO A 68 14.37 0.33 -10.30
C PRO A 68 14.79 -0.48 -9.06
N ALA A 69 16.06 -0.89 -9.06
CA ALA A 69 16.69 -1.55 -7.93
C ALA A 69 16.71 -0.62 -6.70
N LEU A 70 16.23 -1.14 -5.57
CA LEU A 70 16.28 -0.50 -4.27
C LEU A 70 17.53 -0.87 -3.48
N ASN A 71 18.20 -1.98 -3.82
CA ASN A 71 19.40 -2.46 -3.16
C ASN A 71 20.71 -1.75 -3.55
N ARG A 72 20.62 -0.63 -4.27
CA ARG A 72 21.78 0.19 -4.63
C ARG A 72 22.28 1.00 -3.43
N SER A 73 23.60 1.02 -3.24
CA SER A 73 24.24 1.80 -2.17
C SER A 73 23.90 3.29 -2.21
N ALA A 74 23.63 3.85 -3.39
CA ALA A 74 23.22 5.24 -3.55
C ALA A 74 21.92 5.59 -2.80
N LEU A 75 21.00 4.63 -2.59
CA LEU A 75 19.79 4.87 -1.81
C LEU A 75 20.04 4.76 -0.31
N ALA A 76 21.02 3.95 0.11
CA ALA A 76 21.44 3.89 1.50
C ALA A 76 21.91 5.25 2.03
N GLU A 77 22.61 6.01 1.17
CA GLU A 77 23.16 7.33 1.50
C GLU A 77 22.24 8.49 1.06
N ALA A 78 21.09 8.20 0.45
CA ALA A 78 20.19 9.23 -0.05
C ALA A 78 19.53 10.04 1.07
N ASN A 79 19.02 11.21 0.73
CA ASN A 79 18.29 12.05 1.67
C ASN A 79 16.95 11.39 2.04
N SER A 80 16.73 11.14 3.34
CA SER A 80 15.53 10.45 3.84
C SER A 80 14.23 11.21 3.55
N ASP A 81 14.21 12.54 3.55
CA ASP A 81 13.02 13.34 3.19
C ASP A 81 12.68 13.20 1.71
N MET A 82 13.70 13.11 0.85
CA MET A 82 13.49 12.86 -0.57
C MET A 82 12.95 11.46 -0.83
N LEU A 83 13.48 10.44 -0.15
CA LEU A 83 12.95 9.07 -0.22
C LEU A 83 11.51 9.02 0.25
N PHE A 84 11.23 9.64 1.41
CA PHE A 84 9.89 9.73 1.96
C PHE A 84 8.91 10.33 0.96
N ARG A 85 9.23 11.51 0.38
CA ARG A 85 8.35 12.17 -0.60
C ARG A 85 8.16 11.35 -1.86
N THR A 86 9.19 10.65 -2.31
CA THR A 86 9.14 9.80 -3.51
C THR A 86 8.19 8.61 -3.32
N ILE A 87 8.17 8.03 -2.12
CA ILE A 87 7.27 6.92 -1.79
C ILE A 87 5.86 7.44 -1.50
N ALA A 88 5.76 8.53 -0.74
CA ALA A 88 4.49 9.10 -0.31
C ALA A 88 3.67 9.61 -1.49
N ARG A 89 4.32 10.23 -2.46
CA ARG A 89 3.66 10.96 -3.55
C ARG A 89 4.09 10.40 -4.89
N ALA A 90 3.16 10.30 -5.82
CA ALA A 90 3.49 9.93 -7.19
C ALA A 90 4.42 10.99 -7.79
N THR A 91 5.66 10.59 -8.10
CA THR A 91 6.58 11.48 -8.83
C THR A 91 6.10 11.57 -10.27
N HIS A 92 5.88 12.79 -10.76
CA HIS A 92 5.34 13.01 -12.10
C HIS A 92 6.24 12.36 -13.15
N GLY A 93 5.66 11.52 -14.02
CA GLY A 93 6.40 10.80 -15.05
C GLY A 93 7.05 9.48 -14.58
N THR A 94 6.80 9.02 -13.36
CA THR A 94 7.26 7.71 -12.88
C THR A 94 6.12 6.70 -12.80
N ALA A 95 6.43 5.41 -12.93
CA ALA A 95 5.45 4.32 -12.84
C ALA A 95 5.07 3.93 -11.39
N MET A 96 5.75 4.50 -10.40
CA MET A 96 5.51 4.22 -8.98
C MET A 96 4.25 4.97 -8.50
N ALA A 97 3.31 4.23 -7.91
CA ALA A 97 2.09 4.79 -7.34
C ALA A 97 2.39 5.71 -6.13
N ALA A 98 1.45 6.59 -5.81
CA ALA A 98 1.46 7.29 -4.52
C ALA A 98 1.00 6.30 -3.44
N TRP A 99 1.79 6.16 -2.37
CA TRP A 99 1.49 5.20 -1.30
C TRP A 99 0.94 5.83 -0.04
N HIS A 100 1.05 7.15 0.12
CA HIS A 100 0.55 7.83 1.30
C HIS A 100 -0.97 7.99 1.28
N ASN A 101 -1.61 7.84 2.44
CA ASN A 101 -3.04 7.95 2.61
C ASN A 101 -3.61 9.32 2.17
N GLU A 102 -2.88 10.42 2.36
CA GLU A 102 -3.29 11.75 1.88
C GLU A 102 -3.31 11.86 0.34
N GLU A 103 -2.62 10.95 -0.35
CA GLU A 103 -2.55 10.89 -1.83
C GLU A 103 -3.39 9.73 -2.38
N GLY A 104 -4.26 9.13 -1.55
CA GLY A 104 -5.12 7.99 -1.91
C GLY A 104 -4.46 6.61 -1.78
N GLY A 105 -3.26 6.54 -1.20
CA GLY A 105 -2.58 5.29 -0.88
C GLY A 105 -3.02 4.67 0.45
N ILE A 106 -2.33 3.61 0.88
CA ILE A 106 -2.71 2.81 2.07
C ILE A 106 -1.77 2.98 3.26
N LEU A 107 -0.66 3.70 3.09
CA LEU A 107 0.39 3.85 4.10
C LEU A 107 0.28 5.22 4.79
N ASN A 108 0.55 5.24 6.10
CA ASN A 108 0.69 6.50 6.85
C ASN A 108 2.17 6.94 6.94
N ASP A 109 2.42 8.13 7.49
CA ASP A 109 3.76 8.69 7.71
C ASP A 109 4.74 7.70 8.37
N TYR A 110 4.28 6.96 9.39
CA TYR A 110 5.12 6.03 10.13
C TYR A 110 5.53 4.85 9.24
N GLN A 111 4.58 4.26 8.51
CA GLN A 111 4.84 3.14 7.61
C GLN A 111 5.76 3.52 6.45
N ILE A 112 5.63 4.75 5.92
CA ILE A 112 6.56 5.22 4.90
C ILE A 112 7.95 5.43 5.49
N GLN A 113 8.06 5.92 6.72
CA GLN A 113 9.36 6.03 7.42
C GLN A 113 10.00 4.67 7.68
N GLU A 114 9.21 3.63 8.00
CA GLU A 114 9.71 2.25 8.10
C GLU A 114 10.31 1.78 6.77
N ILE A 115 9.63 2.04 5.65
CA ILE A 115 10.14 1.70 4.31
C ILE A 115 11.43 2.47 4.00
N VAL A 116 11.49 3.76 4.31
CA VAL A 116 12.71 4.57 4.15
C VAL A 116 13.85 4.00 4.99
N ALA A 117 13.58 3.67 6.26
CA ALA A 117 14.56 3.07 7.15
C ALA A 117 15.05 1.71 6.64
N LEU A 118 14.15 0.89 6.11
CA LEU A 118 14.46 -0.38 5.44
C LEU A 118 15.39 -0.15 4.26
N ILE A 119 15.00 0.67 3.28
CA ILE A 119 15.80 0.94 2.08
C ILE A 119 17.21 1.41 2.45
N GLN A 120 17.33 2.19 3.53
CA GLN A 120 18.61 2.77 3.91
C GLN A 120 19.54 1.83 4.68
N ASN A 121 19.00 0.86 5.42
CA ASN A 121 19.75 0.16 6.46
C ASN A 121 19.63 -1.37 6.44
N VAL A 122 18.77 -1.92 5.58
CA VAL A 122 18.52 -3.36 5.55
C VAL A 122 19.64 -4.12 4.84
N ASP A 123 19.91 -5.33 5.34
CA ASP A 123 20.58 -6.38 4.57
C ASP A 123 19.52 -7.02 3.64
N TRP A 124 19.60 -6.77 2.34
CA TRP A 124 18.60 -7.27 1.38
C TRP A 124 18.52 -8.80 1.34
N ASP A 125 19.62 -9.51 1.65
CA ASP A 125 19.58 -10.97 1.77
C ASP A 125 18.69 -11.41 2.95
N MET A 126 18.58 -10.59 4.00
CA MET A 126 17.67 -10.83 5.13
C MET A 126 16.21 -10.74 4.71
N VAL A 127 15.87 -9.80 3.84
CA VAL A 127 14.51 -9.61 3.33
C VAL A 127 14.08 -10.85 2.55
N SER A 128 14.90 -11.35 1.62
CA SER A 128 14.62 -12.59 0.88
C SER A 128 14.51 -13.82 1.80
N ARG A 129 15.36 -13.93 2.83
CA ARG A 129 15.23 -15.02 3.84
C ARG A 129 13.91 -14.92 4.60
N MET A 130 13.50 -13.73 5.01
CA MET A 130 12.24 -13.51 5.72
C MET A 130 11.02 -13.76 4.82
N ALA A 131 11.11 -13.39 3.54
CA ALA A 131 10.12 -13.72 2.53
C ALA A 131 9.92 -15.25 2.43
N ALA A 132 11.02 -16.00 2.30
CA ALA A 132 10.98 -17.46 2.21
C ALA A 132 10.39 -18.11 3.48
N VAL A 133 10.74 -17.62 4.67
CA VAL A 133 10.19 -18.12 5.95
C VAL A 133 8.68 -17.89 6.05
N ARG A 134 8.19 -16.78 5.51
CA ARG A 134 6.76 -16.43 5.52
C ARG A 134 5.96 -17.05 4.39
N GLY A 135 6.59 -17.86 3.55
CA GLY A 135 5.94 -18.50 2.41
C GLY A 135 5.58 -17.53 1.28
N TYR A 136 6.22 -16.35 1.24
CA TYR A 136 6.11 -15.46 0.09
C TYR A 136 6.75 -16.16 -1.12
N VAL A 137 5.95 -16.36 -2.17
CA VAL A 137 6.42 -16.89 -3.45
C VAL A 137 6.61 -15.70 -4.36
N GLU A 138 7.87 -15.42 -4.71
CA GLU A 138 8.19 -14.37 -5.67
C GLU A 138 7.51 -14.70 -7.01
N PRO A 139 6.83 -13.71 -7.64
CA PRO A 139 6.27 -13.93 -8.98
C PRO A 139 7.41 -14.39 -9.90
N PRO A 140 7.16 -15.36 -10.81
CA PRO A 140 8.19 -15.77 -11.74
C PRO A 140 8.68 -14.55 -12.51
N VAL A 141 9.99 -14.27 -12.44
CA VAL A 141 10.63 -13.27 -13.30
C VAL A 141 10.20 -13.60 -14.73
N PRO A 142 9.58 -12.66 -15.48
CA PRO A 142 9.17 -12.92 -16.84
C PRO A 142 10.35 -13.53 -17.60
N ALA A 143 10.16 -14.74 -18.13
CA ALA A 143 11.23 -15.48 -18.78
C ALA A 143 11.72 -14.68 -19.99
N ALA A 144 12.92 -14.12 -19.89
CA ALA A 144 13.61 -13.33 -20.91
C ALA A 144 12.92 -11.97 -21.21
N GLU A 145 13.61 -10.84 -21.10
CA GLU A 145 14.52 -10.38 -22.16
C GLU A 145 13.92 -10.52 -23.57
N THR A 146 12.70 -10.05 -23.78
CA THR A 146 12.37 -9.37 -25.03
C THR A 146 12.44 -7.88 -24.73
N GLY A 147 13.39 -7.18 -25.36
CA GLY A 147 13.77 -5.81 -25.05
C GLY A 147 12.65 -4.80 -25.32
N MET A 148 11.69 -4.73 -24.41
CA MET A 148 10.52 -3.86 -24.48
C MET A 148 10.38 -2.99 -23.22
N ALA A 149 11.17 -3.24 -22.17
CA ALA A 149 11.16 -2.41 -20.96
C ALA A 149 12.06 -1.16 -21.09
N TYR A 150 13.06 -1.18 -21.98
CA TYR A 150 13.91 -0.03 -22.28
C TYR A 150 14.41 -0.11 -23.73
N LEU A 151 14.12 0.92 -24.52
CA LEU A 151 15.06 1.34 -25.55
C LEU A 151 16.23 1.97 -24.78
N GLU A 152 17.30 1.22 -24.56
CA GLU A 152 18.60 1.80 -24.22
C GLU A 152 18.97 2.76 -25.36
N ILE A 153 18.85 4.07 -25.11
CA ILE A 153 19.49 5.07 -25.95
C ILE A 153 20.95 5.14 -25.49
N GLU A 154 21.71 4.11 -25.80
CA GLU A 154 23.14 4.23 -26.04
C GLU A 154 23.34 4.01 -27.53
N ASP A 155 23.38 5.14 -28.26
CA ASP A 155 23.54 5.24 -29.70
C ASP A 155 22.45 4.56 -30.55
N MET A 156 21.50 5.36 -31.06
CA MET A 156 21.13 5.45 -32.49
C MET A 156 19.83 6.26 -32.66
N ASP A 157 19.82 7.14 -33.66
CA ASP A 157 18.66 7.93 -34.14
C ASP A 157 17.50 7.02 -34.58
N ASP A 158 16.73 6.46 -33.64
CA ASP A 158 15.35 6.04 -33.90
C ASP A 158 14.45 5.84 -32.65
N PRO A 159 13.75 6.89 -32.15
CA PRO A 159 12.85 6.77 -31.01
C PRO A 159 11.38 6.67 -31.45
N HIS A 160 10.97 5.61 -32.15
CA HIS A 160 9.56 5.42 -32.47
C HIS A 160 8.74 5.13 -31.19
N GLN A 161 7.95 6.10 -30.74
CA GLN A 161 6.94 5.93 -29.70
C GLN A 161 5.63 5.39 -30.31
N CYS A 162 4.80 4.71 -29.51
CA CYS A 162 3.50 4.23 -29.98
C CYS A 162 2.64 5.36 -30.59
N LEU A 163 2.72 6.55 -30.00
CA LEU A 163 1.97 7.74 -30.42
C LEU A 163 2.45 8.34 -31.75
N ASP A 164 3.64 7.99 -32.22
CA ASP A 164 4.13 8.49 -33.50
C ASP A 164 3.31 7.94 -34.67
N CYS A 165 2.66 6.79 -34.46
CA CYS A 165 1.81 6.12 -35.44
C CYS A 165 0.38 5.84 -34.96
N HIS A 166 0.12 5.75 -33.64
CA HIS A 166 -1.18 5.39 -33.07
C HIS A 166 -1.75 6.51 -32.22
N GLU A 167 -2.97 6.95 -32.55
CA GLU A 167 -3.69 7.93 -31.75
C GLU A 167 -4.32 7.28 -30.49
N GLU A 168 -4.41 8.04 -29.41
CA GLU A 168 -5.09 7.61 -28.19
C GLU A 168 -6.58 7.39 -28.49
N PRO A 169 -7.15 6.20 -28.20
CA PRO A 169 -8.59 5.97 -28.35
C PRO A 169 -9.40 6.88 -27.43
N ASP A 170 -10.54 7.37 -27.90
CA ASP A 170 -11.46 8.21 -27.11
C ASP A 170 -11.83 7.57 -25.76
N ILE A 171 -11.89 6.23 -25.68
CA ILE A 171 -12.22 5.50 -24.46
C ILE A 171 -11.11 5.60 -23.37
N HIS A 172 -9.89 5.98 -23.74
CA HIS A 172 -8.76 6.19 -22.82
C HIS A 172 -8.53 7.67 -22.49
N ALA A 173 -9.11 8.58 -23.27
CA ALA A 173 -8.77 10.00 -23.26
C ALA A 173 -8.80 10.57 -21.82
N GLU A 174 -7.68 11.18 -21.42
CA GLU A 174 -7.47 11.80 -20.10
C GLU A 174 -7.46 10.83 -18.90
N LEU A 175 -7.59 9.51 -19.11
CA LEU A 175 -7.66 8.52 -18.03
C LEU A 175 -6.32 7.85 -17.70
N PHE A 176 -5.57 7.42 -18.72
CA PHE A 176 -4.39 6.55 -18.53
C PHE A 176 -3.06 7.16 -18.99
N GLY A 177 -3.12 8.24 -19.78
CA GLY A 177 -1.96 8.91 -20.34
C GLY A 177 -1.24 8.09 -21.42
N ILE A 178 -0.01 8.49 -21.74
CA ILE A 178 0.69 8.06 -22.97
C ILE A 178 1.46 6.72 -22.88
N ASN A 179 1.34 6.00 -21.76
CA ASN A 179 2.12 4.78 -21.50
C ASN A 179 1.36 3.51 -21.91
N CYS A 180 1.11 3.34 -23.21
CA CYS A 180 0.34 2.21 -23.76
C CYS A 180 0.88 0.84 -23.33
N ALA A 181 2.21 0.72 -23.17
CA ALA A 181 2.91 -0.50 -22.78
C ALA A 181 2.56 -1.02 -21.38
N ARG A 182 1.86 -0.22 -20.56
CA ARG A 182 1.39 -0.64 -19.23
C ARG A 182 0.33 -1.74 -19.31
N CYS A 183 -0.51 -1.71 -20.34
CA CYS A 183 -1.64 -2.62 -20.49
C CYS A 183 -1.62 -3.37 -21.83
N HIS A 184 -0.92 -2.85 -22.83
CA HIS A 184 -0.80 -3.46 -24.16
C HIS A 184 0.63 -3.89 -24.42
N ASN A 185 0.81 -4.89 -25.29
CA ASN A 185 2.11 -5.26 -25.80
C ASN A 185 2.02 -5.59 -27.30
N THR A 186 3.17 -5.80 -27.94
CA THR A 186 3.29 -6.04 -29.38
C THR A 186 2.93 -7.46 -29.80
N GLU A 187 2.82 -8.39 -28.85
CA GLU A 187 2.40 -9.77 -29.11
C GLU A 187 0.87 -9.91 -29.08
N ALA A 188 0.21 -9.20 -28.16
CA ALA A 188 -1.24 -9.16 -28.00
C ALA A 188 -1.70 -7.79 -27.52
N TRP A 189 -2.33 -7.03 -28.43
CA TRP A 189 -2.93 -5.74 -28.11
C TRP A 189 -4.27 -5.87 -27.37
N LYS A 190 -5.02 -6.94 -27.64
CA LYS A 190 -6.29 -7.27 -26.96
C LYS A 190 -6.30 -8.77 -26.57
N PRO A 191 -6.75 -9.13 -25.37
CA PRO A 191 -7.16 -8.24 -24.27
C PRO A 191 -5.97 -7.50 -23.66
N ALA A 192 -6.23 -6.33 -23.09
CA ALA A 192 -5.22 -5.61 -22.32
C ALA A 192 -5.00 -6.31 -20.97
N VAL A 193 -3.78 -6.26 -20.45
CA VAL A 193 -3.47 -6.81 -19.12
C VAL A 193 -3.91 -5.80 -18.07
N LEU A 194 -5.01 -6.08 -17.38
CA LEU A 194 -5.43 -5.30 -16.23
C LEU A 194 -4.73 -5.84 -14.98
N THR A 195 -3.77 -5.07 -14.47
CA THR A 195 -2.95 -5.46 -13.31
C THR A 195 -3.57 -5.08 -11.96
N ARG A 196 -4.53 -4.15 -11.95
CA ARG A 196 -5.23 -3.69 -10.74
C ARG A 196 -6.63 -3.17 -11.09
N HIS A 197 -7.58 -3.43 -10.21
CA HIS A 197 -8.94 -2.88 -10.22
C HIS A 197 -9.39 -2.70 -8.77
N ASP A 198 -10.10 -1.61 -8.45
CA ASP A 198 -10.51 -1.32 -7.06
C ASP A 198 -11.68 -2.21 -6.60
N PHE A 199 -12.36 -2.85 -7.56
CA PHE A 199 -13.46 -3.79 -7.34
C PHE A 199 -13.15 -5.14 -8.01
N LEU A 200 -13.52 -6.26 -7.39
CA LEU A 200 -13.26 -7.58 -7.96
C LEU A 200 -14.10 -7.80 -9.22
N LEU A 201 -13.45 -8.05 -10.36
CA LEU A 201 -14.14 -8.25 -11.64
C LEU A 201 -15.07 -9.47 -11.62
N ASP A 202 -14.64 -10.56 -10.98
CA ASP A 202 -15.46 -11.76 -10.80
C ASP A 202 -16.19 -11.74 -9.44
N HIS A 203 -17.01 -10.71 -9.22
CA HIS A 203 -17.94 -10.70 -8.09
C HIS A 203 -19.20 -11.50 -8.46
N GLY A 204 -19.48 -12.56 -7.71
CA GLY A 204 -20.62 -13.47 -7.98
C GLY A 204 -20.28 -14.72 -8.80
N GLY A 205 -19.02 -14.95 -9.16
CA GLY A 205 -18.53 -16.24 -9.69
C GLY A 205 -18.96 -16.54 -11.13
N LYS A 206 -19.15 -15.51 -11.96
CA LYS A 206 -19.49 -15.64 -13.38
C LYS A 206 -18.25 -15.67 -14.30
N GLY A 207 -17.05 -15.49 -13.75
CA GLY A 207 -15.79 -15.54 -14.48
C GLY A 207 -15.43 -14.19 -15.14
N GLU A 208 -14.81 -14.26 -16.32
CA GLU A 208 -14.39 -13.07 -17.07
C GLU A 208 -15.60 -12.31 -17.64
N VAL A 209 -15.75 -11.04 -17.23
CA VAL A 209 -16.79 -10.12 -17.71
C VAL A 209 -16.16 -9.00 -18.53
N ASP A 210 -16.86 -8.54 -19.58
CA ASP A 210 -16.43 -7.39 -20.36
C ASP A 210 -16.47 -6.13 -19.50
N CYS A 211 -15.42 -5.28 -19.56
CA CYS A 211 -15.36 -4.04 -18.77
C CYS A 211 -16.59 -3.15 -18.98
N ALA A 212 -17.10 -3.10 -20.22
CA ALA A 212 -18.27 -2.31 -20.61
C ALA A 212 -19.57 -2.71 -19.88
N THR A 213 -19.58 -3.89 -19.26
CA THR A 213 -20.70 -4.34 -18.41
C THR A 213 -20.87 -3.42 -17.19
N CYS A 214 -19.76 -3.04 -16.55
CA CYS A 214 -19.75 -2.15 -15.39
C CYS A 214 -19.47 -0.69 -15.77
N HIS A 215 -18.77 -0.49 -16.88
CA HIS A 215 -18.29 0.79 -17.38
C HIS A 215 -18.96 1.16 -18.71
N PRO A 216 -20.26 1.53 -18.72
CA PRO A 216 -21.04 1.67 -19.95
C PRO A 216 -20.63 2.89 -20.80
N ASN A 217 -20.05 3.92 -20.17
CA ASN A 217 -19.68 5.16 -20.84
C ASN A 217 -18.16 5.31 -21.01
N ASN A 218 -17.39 5.00 -19.97
CA ASN A 218 -15.93 5.07 -19.92
C ASN A 218 -15.40 4.21 -18.75
N TYR A 219 -14.08 4.04 -18.65
CA TYR A 219 -13.44 3.16 -17.65
C TYR A 219 -13.44 3.66 -16.19
N VAL A 220 -14.03 4.82 -15.89
CA VAL A 220 -14.07 5.36 -14.51
C VAL A 220 -15.49 5.52 -13.97
N GLU A 221 -16.48 5.66 -14.85
CA GLU A 221 -17.88 5.72 -14.47
C GLU A 221 -18.47 4.33 -14.31
N TYR A 222 -19.15 4.09 -13.20
CA TYR A 222 -19.92 2.89 -12.92
C TYR A 222 -21.15 3.27 -12.08
N ASP A 223 -22.18 2.44 -12.14
CA ASP A 223 -23.39 2.60 -11.34
C ASP A 223 -23.80 1.26 -10.75
N CYS A 224 -23.59 1.09 -9.44
CA CYS A 224 -23.97 -0.12 -8.73
C CYS A 224 -25.50 -0.33 -8.75
N TYR A 225 -26.28 0.75 -8.72
CA TYR A 225 -27.74 0.70 -8.67
C TYR A 225 -28.36 0.27 -9.99
N ALA A 226 -27.67 0.51 -11.12
CA ALA A 226 -28.11 0.05 -12.43
C ALA A 226 -28.16 -1.49 -12.54
N CYS A 227 -27.37 -2.19 -11.73
CA CYS A 227 -27.31 -3.65 -11.72
C CYS A 227 -27.95 -4.27 -10.46
N HIS A 228 -27.86 -3.62 -9.30
CA HIS A 228 -28.42 -4.12 -8.04
C HIS A 228 -29.83 -3.57 -7.76
N GLU A 229 -30.86 -4.29 -8.20
CA GLU A 229 -32.28 -3.93 -7.96
C GLU A 229 -32.68 -3.99 -6.48
N ASP A 230 -31.92 -4.70 -5.64
CA ASP A 230 -32.15 -4.92 -4.21
C ASP A 230 -31.37 -3.95 -3.30
N HIS A 231 -30.43 -3.19 -3.86
CA HIS A 231 -29.61 -2.22 -3.14
C HIS A 231 -29.93 -0.80 -3.58
N GLN A 232 -31.19 -0.39 -3.62
CA GLN A 232 -31.55 0.95 -4.08
C GLN A 232 -31.29 2.02 -2.97
N PRO A 233 -31.18 3.31 -3.32
CA PRO A 233 -30.78 4.35 -2.36
C PRO A 233 -31.57 4.41 -1.03
N PRO A 234 -32.91 4.30 -0.99
CA PRO A 234 -33.64 4.37 0.27
C PRO A 234 -33.41 3.14 1.17
N GLU A 235 -33.21 1.96 0.59
CA GLU A 235 -32.86 0.73 1.29
C GLU A 235 -31.44 0.86 1.87
N MET A 236 -30.49 1.36 1.07
CA MET A 236 -29.11 1.57 1.49
C MET A 236 -28.98 2.63 2.58
N GLU A 237 -29.70 3.73 2.47
CA GLU A 237 -29.75 4.73 3.54
C GLU A 237 -30.25 4.11 4.85
N THR A 238 -31.32 3.32 4.79
CA THR A 238 -31.91 2.70 5.99
C THR A 238 -30.91 1.78 6.71
N VAL A 239 -30.18 0.94 5.98
CA VAL A 239 -29.22 -0.01 6.58
C VAL A 239 -27.94 0.68 7.03
N HIS A 240 -27.38 1.60 6.26
CA HIS A 240 -26.13 2.29 6.63
C HIS A 240 -26.33 3.25 7.80
N VAL A 241 -27.46 3.97 7.86
CA VAL A 241 -27.78 4.82 9.02
C VAL A 241 -27.98 4.00 10.28
N ALA A 242 -28.56 2.80 10.19
CA ALA A 242 -28.67 1.90 11.34
C ALA A 242 -27.29 1.46 11.87
N GLU A 243 -26.28 1.42 11.01
CA GLU A 243 -24.88 1.11 11.31
C GLU A 243 -24.02 2.34 11.66
N ASN A 244 -24.62 3.52 11.81
CA ASN A 244 -23.95 4.82 11.99
C ASN A 244 -22.99 5.20 10.86
N LEU A 245 -23.23 4.73 9.64
CA LEU A 245 -22.47 5.09 8.44
C LEU A 245 -23.23 6.18 7.69
N THR A 246 -22.61 7.35 7.51
CA THR A 246 -23.20 8.50 6.82
C THR A 246 -22.49 8.88 5.52
N GLU A 247 -21.31 8.31 5.28
CA GLU A 247 -20.51 8.47 4.06
C GLU A 247 -20.35 7.10 3.39
N TYR A 248 -21.32 6.69 2.57
CA TYR A 248 -21.37 5.34 1.98
C TYR A 248 -21.62 5.34 0.45
N GLU A 249 -21.47 6.49 -0.19
CA GLU A 249 -21.69 6.66 -1.65
C GLU A 249 -20.67 5.86 -2.50
N ASN A 250 -19.46 5.64 -1.99
CA ASN A 250 -18.45 4.81 -2.67
C ASN A 250 -18.56 3.35 -2.23
N CYS A 251 -19.56 2.65 -2.77
CA CYS A 251 -19.91 1.29 -2.35
C CYS A 251 -18.71 0.33 -2.39
N ALA A 252 -17.87 0.40 -3.43
CA ALA A 252 -16.72 -0.48 -3.61
C ALA A 252 -15.64 -0.34 -2.52
N SER A 253 -15.61 0.76 -1.77
CA SER A 253 -14.64 0.94 -0.67
C SER A 253 -14.92 0.01 0.51
N CYS A 254 -16.21 -0.21 0.80
CA CYS A 254 -16.66 -1.10 1.86
C CYS A 254 -17.06 -2.48 1.33
N HIS A 255 -17.38 -2.56 0.03
CA HIS A 255 -17.79 -3.78 -0.67
C HIS A 255 -16.87 -4.09 -1.87
N PRO A 256 -15.55 -4.31 -1.67
CA PRO A 256 -14.61 -4.47 -2.78
C PRO A 256 -14.77 -5.80 -3.54
N THR A 257 -15.42 -6.81 -2.94
CA THR A 257 -15.63 -8.11 -3.58
C THR A 257 -17.10 -8.42 -3.87
N GLY A 258 -18.03 -7.60 -3.39
CA GLY A 258 -19.47 -7.81 -3.50
C GLY A 258 -19.98 -8.96 -2.60
N VAL A 259 -19.18 -9.41 -1.63
CA VAL A 259 -19.52 -10.52 -0.75
C VAL A 259 -20.31 -10.02 0.46
N ALA A 260 -21.42 -10.70 0.78
CA ALA A 260 -22.25 -10.37 1.92
C ALA A 260 -21.46 -10.38 3.24
N GLY A 261 -21.62 -9.32 4.05
CA GLY A 261 -20.97 -9.17 5.34
C GLY A 261 -19.49 -8.75 5.29
N GLU A 262 -18.91 -8.50 4.10
CA GLU A 262 -17.51 -8.10 3.99
C GLU A 262 -17.22 -6.73 4.62
N ALA A 263 -18.16 -5.78 4.53
CA ALA A 263 -18.00 -4.44 5.10
C ALA A 263 -17.81 -4.48 6.62
N ASP A 264 -18.59 -5.31 7.33
CA ASP A 264 -18.44 -5.46 8.78
C ASP A 264 -17.13 -6.16 9.14
N GLN A 265 -16.68 -7.13 8.33
CA GLN A 265 -15.38 -7.74 8.51
C GLN A 265 -14.26 -6.71 8.35
N LEU A 266 -14.32 -5.87 7.32
CA LEU A 266 -13.33 -4.82 7.05
C LEU A 266 -13.29 -3.76 8.16
N ARG A 267 -14.46 -3.31 8.63
CA ARG A 267 -14.60 -2.35 9.76
C ARG A 267 -14.03 -2.92 11.05
N ASN A 268 -14.27 -4.20 11.35
CA ASN A 268 -13.77 -4.85 12.55
C ASN A 268 -12.26 -5.13 12.50
N MET A 269 -11.73 -5.49 11.33
CA MET A 269 -10.30 -5.79 11.17
C MET A 269 -9.44 -4.53 11.04
N LYS A 270 -9.99 -3.42 10.55
CA LYS A 270 -9.27 -2.17 10.32
C LYS A 270 -10.07 -0.94 10.81
N PRO A 271 -10.34 -0.82 12.12
CA PRO A 271 -11.14 0.27 12.68
C PRO A 271 -10.49 1.66 12.46
N GLU A 272 -9.16 1.70 12.30
CA GLU A 272 -8.39 2.91 12.00
C GLU A 272 -8.77 3.56 10.65
N LEU A 273 -9.25 2.77 9.68
CA LEU A 273 -9.53 3.21 8.31
C LEU A 273 -10.95 3.77 8.13
N TYR A 274 -11.87 3.47 9.04
CA TYR A 274 -13.32 3.73 8.86
C TYR A 274 -13.94 4.58 9.98
N GLY A 275 -13.12 5.20 10.84
CA GLY A 275 -13.57 6.04 11.94
C GLY A 275 -14.04 5.25 13.17
N GLN A 276 -13.81 5.80 14.36
CA GLN A 276 -14.12 5.14 15.63
C GLN A 276 -15.61 4.85 15.77
N LEU A 277 -15.99 3.57 15.66
CA LEU A 277 -17.27 3.09 16.16
C LEU A 277 -17.21 3.10 17.69
N ASP A 278 -18.05 3.92 18.32
CA ASP A 278 -18.23 3.91 19.76
C ASP A 278 -18.73 2.53 20.20
N PHE A 279 -17.80 1.70 20.73
CA PHE A 279 -18.05 0.35 21.24
C PHE A 279 -18.86 0.33 22.54
N ASN A 280 -20.05 0.92 22.54
CA ASN A 280 -20.96 0.84 23.71
C ASN A 280 -22.32 0.20 23.40
N THR A 281 -22.47 -0.43 22.24
CA THR A 281 -23.66 -1.21 21.92
C THR A 281 -23.25 -2.64 21.59
N THR A 282 -23.39 -3.55 22.56
CA THR A 282 -23.31 -4.99 22.31
C THR A 282 -24.51 -5.40 21.47
N VAL A 283 -24.32 -5.53 20.15
CA VAL A 283 -25.26 -6.22 19.29
C VAL A 283 -24.77 -7.65 19.13
N ASN A 284 -25.47 -8.60 19.76
CA ASN A 284 -25.22 -10.02 19.58
C ASN A 284 -25.76 -10.45 18.22
N PHE A 285 -24.87 -10.65 17.24
CA PHE A 285 -25.21 -11.38 16.02
C PHE A 285 -24.70 -12.82 16.12
N THR A 286 -25.63 -13.77 16.15
CA THR A 286 -25.34 -15.19 15.98
C THR A 286 -25.18 -15.46 14.49
N PHE A 287 -23.98 -15.87 14.08
CA PHE A 287 -23.68 -16.33 12.74
C PHE A 287 -24.27 -17.74 12.50
N ASP A 288 -25.25 -17.87 11.59
CA ASP A 288 -25.70 -19.17 11.07
C ASP A 288 -25.02 -19.43 9.71
N PRO A 289 -24.06 -20.37 9.62
CA PRO A 289 -23.37 -20.69 8.37
C PRO A 289 -24.27 -21.33 7.29
N ASN A 290 -25.56 -21.59 7.55
CA ASN A 290 -26.48 -22.20 6.59
C ASN A 290 -27.39 -21.21 5.83
N GLU A 291 -27.34 -19.91 6.11
CA GLU A 291 -28.15 -18.88 5.42
C GLU A 291 -27.43 -18.19 4.24
N ILE A 292 -26.39 -18.81 3.69
CA ILE A 292 -25.78 -18.34 2.43
C ILE A 292 -26.70 -18.75 1.27
N GLU A 293 -27.82 -18.06 1.10
CA GLU A 293 -28.56 -18.04 -0.15
C GLU A 293 -27.83 -17.10 -1.12
N LEU A 294 -27.18 -17.71 -2.11
CA LEU A 294 -26.69 -17.00 -3.29
C LEU A 294 -27.91 -16.39 -4.00
N VAL A 295 -28.07 -15.07 -3.88
CA VAL A 295 -29.07 -14.33 -4.66
C VAL A 295 -28.67 -14.43 -6.13
N PRO A 296 -29.50 -15.01 -7.01
CA PRO A 296 -29.14 -15.18 -8.41
C PRO A 296 -29.23 -13.84 -9.15
N ALA A 297 -28.10 -13.28 -9.54
CA ALA A 297 -28.04 -12.25 -10.57
C ALA A 297 -28.37 -12.87 -11.94
N LYS A 298 -29.33 -12.29 -12.68
CA LYS A 298 -29.51 -12.64 -14.11
C LYS A 298 -28.28 -12.25 -14.92
#